data_AF-A0A562RNA0-F1
#
_entry.id   AF-A0A562RNA0-F1
#
_cell.length_a   1.000
_cell.length_b   1.000
_cell.length_c   1.000
_cell.angle_alpha   90.00
_cell.angle_beta   90.00
_cell.angle_gamma   90.00
#
_symmetry.space_group_name_H-M   'P 1'
#
loop_
_entity.id
_entity.type
_entity.pdbx_description
1 polymer ?
#
loop_
_entity_poly.entity_id
_entity_poly.type
_entity_poly.pdbx_seq_one_letter_code
_entity_poly.pdbx_strand_id
1 'polypeptide(L)'
;MTHCEVPNSRTECWIPSKPKEHAALIETASTKCGANFRRIIKMAKEWNRVHSEYLTGYHIEVLALKTFDSDLDDLPWHLHMFFDKARDLVRQRLWHQVSYVDDYLSATGRAEAVKRLETAYSRSLSAWYATHGSNNDHATAIGLWRQIFGDRYPAHG
;
A
#
# COMPACT_ATOMS: atom_id res chain seq x y z
N MET A 1 -22.27 22.33 -0.24
CA MET A 1 -21.34 21.26 0.21
C MET A 1 -21.95 19.93 -0.17
N THR A 2 -21.45 19.28 -1.21
CA THR A 2 -21.94 17.97 -1.63
C THR A 2 -21.02 16.89 -1.08
N HIS A 3 -21.44 16.26 0.01
CA HIS A 3 -20.93 14.95 0.41
C HIS A 3 -21.34 13.97 -0.70
N CYS A 4 -20.38 13.27 -1.30
CA CYS A 4 -20.67 12.18 -2.22
C CYS A 4 -20.05 10.92 -1.67
N GLU A 5 -20.86 9.90 -1.59
CA GLU A 5 -20.54 8.64 -0.95
C GLU A 5 -19.91 7.69 -2.01
N VAL A 6 -18.82 7.01 -1.68
CA VAL A 6 -18.16 6.05 -2.59
C VAL A 6 -18.66 4.64 -2.25
N PRO A 7 -19.10 3.84 -3.23
CA PRO A 7 -19.48 2.46 -2.96
C PRO A 7 -18.27 1.65 -2.49
N ASN A 8 -18.36 1.11 -1.27
CA ASN A 8 -17.43 0.11 -0.77
C ASN A 8 -17.94 -1.28 -1.21
N SER A 9 -17.19 -1.97 -2.06
CA SER A 9 -17.61 -3.25 -2.66
C SER A 9 -17.70 -4.43 -1.67
N ARG A 10 -17.37 -4.23 -0.38
CA ARG A 10 -17.36 -5.29 0.65
C ARG A 10 -18.39 -5.13 1.76
N THR A 11 -18.85 -3.92 2.00
CA THR A 11 -19.85 -3.62 3.02
C THR A 11 -20.75 -2.59 2.37
N GLU A 12 -22.04 -2.87 2.25
CA GLU A 12 -23.09 -1.98 1.72
C GLU A 12 -23.27 -0.71 2.60
N CYS A 13 -22.16 -0.10 3.00
CA CYS A 13 -22.04 1.04 3.87
C CYS A 13 -21.28 2.15 3.13
N TRP A 14 -21.86 3.33 3.19
CA TRP A 14 -21.30 4.54 2.64
C TRP A 14 -20.20 5.06 3.57
N ILE A 15 -18.96 5.11 3.08
CA ILE A 15 -17.89 5.81 3.80
C ILE A 15 -18.08 7.30 3.49
N PRO A 16 -18.31 8.16 4.50
CA PRO A 16 -18.25 9.60 4.29
C PRO A 16 -16.83 9.92 3.87
N SER A 17 -16.69 10.21 2.58
CA SER A 17 -15.46 10.64 1.96
C SER A 17 -15.79 11.84 1.09
N LYS A 18 -14.75 12.56 0.67
CA LYS A 18 -14.90 13.65 -0.28
C LYS A 18 -14.19 13.25 -1.56
N PRO A 19 -14.87 12.55 -2.51
CA PRO A 19 -14.21 11.88 -3.62
C PRO A 19 -13.40 12.83 -4.49
N LYS A 20 -13.93 14.06 -4.69
CA LYS A 20 -13.23 15.11 -5.43
C LYS A 20 -11.98 15.61 -4.72
N GLU A 21 -12.06 15.84 -3.40
CA GLU A 21 -10.90 16.26 -2.61
C GLU A 21 -9.85 15.14 -2.54
N HIS A 22 -10.28 13.88 -2.35
CA HIS A 22 -9.38 12.73 -2.36
C HIS A 22 -8.69 12.52 -3.72
N ALA A 23 -9.44 12.61 -4.82
CA ALA A 23 -8.86 12.55 -6.17
C ALA A 23 -7.85 13.68 -6.40
N ALA A 24 -8.14 14.90 -5.92
CA ALA A 24 -7.19 16.02 -5.98
C ALA A 24 -5.93 15.74 -5.16
N LEU A 25 -6.05 15.20 -3.95
CA LEU A 25 -4.89 14.81 -3.12
C LEU A 25 -4.01 13.76 -3.83
N ILE A 26 -4.63 12.75 -4.45
CA ILE A 26 -3.91 11.73 -5.23
C ILE A 26 -3.21 12.34 -6.45
N GLU A 27 -3.83 13.29 -7.15
CA GLU A 27 -3.21 13.99 -8.28
C GLU A 27 -2.04 14.86 -7.83
N THR A 28 -2.21 15.62 -6.74
CA THR A 28 -1.14 16.45 -6.16
C THR A 28 0.03 15.58 -5.74
N ALA A 29 -0.23 14.49 -5.01
CA ALA A 29 0.80 13.55 -4.60
C ALA A 29 1.48 12.89 -5.81
N SER A 30 0.73 12.46 -6.83
CA SER A 30 1.31 11.88 -8.04
C SER A 30 2.15 12.87 -8.86
N THR A 31 1.79 14.15 -8.85
CA THR A 31 2.57 15.21 -9.51
C THR A 31 3.86 15.46 -8.74
N LYS A 32 3.79 15.47 -7.41
CA LYS A 32 4.93 15.72 -6.51
C LYS A 32 5.92 14.54 -6.45
N CYS A 33 5.40 13.32 -6.39
CA CYS A 33 6.15 12.09 -6.16
C CYS A 33 6.50 11.33 -7.45
N GLY A 34 6.09 11.85 -8.62
CA GLY A 34 6.34 11.25 -9.92
C GLY A 34 5.47 10.02 -10.25
N ALA A 35 5.79 9.39 -11.38
CA ALA A 35 5.00 8.30 -11.97
C ALA A 35 4.93 7.04 -11.09
N ASN A 36 5.88 6.85 -10.18
CA ASN A 36 5.96 5.67 -9.32
C ASN A 36 4.92 5.70 -8.18
N PHE A 37 4.38 6.85 -7.78
CA PHE A 37 3.36 6.93 -6.72
C PHE A 37 2.13 6.07 -7.02
N ARG A 38 1.54 6.26 -8.20
CA ARG A 38 0.38 5.46 -8.64
C ARG A 38 0.72 3.99 -8.86
N ARG A 39 1.97 3.69 -9.28
CA ARG A 39 2.45 2.31 -9.43
C ARG A 39 2.53 1.61 -8.07
N ILE A 40 3.06 2.27 -7.04
CA ILE A 40 3.11 1.73 -5.68
C ILE A 40 1.72 1.45 -5.14
N ILE A 41 0.75 2.37 -5.31
CA ILE A 41 -0.65 2.13 -4.91
C ILE A 41 -1.20 0.88 -5.60
N LYS A 42 -0.96 0.72 -6.91
CA LYS A 42 -1.42 -0.45 -7.67
C LYS A 42 -0.78 -1.74 -7.16
N MET A 43 0.53 -1.72 -6.91
CA MET A 43 1.25 -2.86 -6.36
C MET A 43 0.77 -3.21 -4.95
N ALA A 44 0.58 -2.22 -4.08
CA ALA A 44 0.05 -2.43 -2.73
C ALA A 44 -1.38 -3.01 -2.74
N LYS A 45 -2.25 -2.56 -3.65
CA LYS A 45 -3.58 -3.16 -3.85
C LYS A 45 -3.49 -4.62 -4.30
N GLU A 46 -2.56 -4.93 -5.20
CA GLU A 46 -2.33 -6.30 -5.66
C GLU A 46 -1.79 -7.20 -4.54
N TRP A 47 -0.80 -6.73 -3.78
CA TRP A 47 -0.33 -7.41 -2.57
C TRP A 47 -1.50 -7.71 -1.62
N ASN A 48 -2.33 -6.71 -1.33
CA ASN A 48 -3.47 -6.91 -0.46
C ASN A 48 -4.44 -7.96 -1.01
N ARG A 49 -4.72 -7.97 -2.32
CA ARG A 49 -5.55 -8.99 -2.99
C ARG A 49 -4.98 -10.41 -2.84
N VAL A 50 -3.67 -10.58 -2.94
CA VAL A 50 -2.98 -11.88 -2.76
C VAL A 50 -3.00 -12.33 -1.30
N HIS A 51 -2.93 -11.40 -0.34
CA HIS A 51 -2.80 -11.69 1.09
C HIS A 51 -4.13 -11.51 1.85
N SER A 52 -5.22 -12.05 1.29
CA SER A 52 -6.57 -12.12 1.90
C SER A 52 -7.36 -10.81 1.97
N GLU A 53 -6.83 -9.72 1.42
CA GLU A 53 -7.53 -8.47 1.16
C GLU A 53 -8.17 -7.86 2.42
N TYR A 54 -7.40 -7.74 3.51
CA TYR A 54 -7.91 -7.14 4.75
C TYR A 54 -8.17 -5.64 4.62
N LEU A 55 -7.39 -4.93 3.80
CA LEU A 55 -7.51 -3.48 3.63
C LEU A 55 -8.38 -3.13 2.42
N THR A 56 -9.20 -2.09 2.52
CA THR A 56 -9.89 -1.53 1.35
C THR A 56 -8.92 -0.78 0.45
N GLY A 57 -9.26 -0.65 -0.84
CA GLY A 57 -8.47 0.16 -1.79
C GLY A 57 -8.30 1.61 -1.33
N TYR A 58 -9.32 2.19 -0.69
CA TYR A 58 -9.28 3.53 -0.11
C TYR A 58 -8.29 3.62 1.06
N HIS A 59 -8.29 2.65 1.98
CA HIS A 59 -7.31 2.62 3.08
C HIS A 59 -5.88 2.57 2.53
N ILE A 60 -5.61 1.76 1.50
CA ILE A 60 -4.29 1.68 0.86
C ILE A 60 -3.86 3.01 0.23
N GLU A 61 -4.77 3.71 -0.45
CA GLU A 61 -4.49 5.04 -1.01
C GLU A 61 -4.14 6.05 0.08
N VAL A 62 -4.87 6.03 1.20
CA VAL A 62 -4.60 6.90 2.35
C VAL A 62 -3.26 6.57 3.00
N LEU A 63 -2.90 5.28 3.11
CA LEU A 63 -1.57 4.89 3.59
C LEU A 63 -0.46 5.44 2.68
N ALA A 64 -0.63 5.39 1.36
CA ALA A 64 0.33 5.96 0.42
C ALA A 64 0.46 7.49 0.56
N LEU A 65 -0.67 8.20 0.68
CA LEU A 65 -0.71 9.65 0.92
C LEU A 65 -0.03 10.06 2.24
N LYS A 66 -0.08 9.21 3.27
CA LYS A 66 0.57 9.46 4.57
C LYS A 66 2.06 9.09 4.57
N THR A 67 2.51 8.29 3.61
CA THR A 67 3.87 7.74 3.57
C THR A 67 4.79 8.58 2.68
N PHE A 68 4.28 9.07 1.55
CA PHE A 68 5.12 9.70 0.54
C PHE A 68 4.83 11.19 0.41
N ASP A 69 5.91 11.98 0.38
CA ASP A 69 5.84 13.43 0.19
C ASP A 69 7.02 13.97 -0.65
N SER A 70 7.71 13.10 -1.38
CA SER A 70 8.88 13.43 -2.21
C SER A 70 8.95 12.52 -3.42
N ASP A 71 9.88 12.81 -4.34
CA ASP A 71 10.10 12.02 -5.55
C ASP A 71 10.44 10.56 -5.21
N LEU A 72 9.94 9.63 -6.03
CA LEU A 72 10.02 8.18 -5.80
C LEU A 72 10.82 7.53 -6.93
N ASP A 73 12.13 7.71 -6.92
CA ASP A 73 13.05 7.30 -7.99
C ASP A 73 13.40 5.80 -7.98
N ASP A 74 13.55 5.20 -6.80
CA ASP A 74 13.79 3.76 -6.62
C ASP A 74 12.49 3.03 -6.24
N LEU A 75 11.81 2.43 -7.23
CA LEU A 75 10.54 1.75 -7.01
C LEU A 75 10.64 0.59 -5.97
N PRO A 76 11.59 -0.36 -6.06
CA PRO A 76 11.81 -1.37 -5.02
C PRO A 76 11.98 -0.81 -3.60
N TRP A 77 12.81 0.23 -3.43
CA TRP A 77 13.03 0.85 -2.13
C TRP A 77 11.78 1.54 -1.59
N HIS A 78 11.10 2.34 -2.41
CA HIS A 78 9.90 3.05 -1.98
C HIS A 78 8.75 2.09 -1.67
N LEU A 79 8.68 0.96 -2.35
CA LEU A 79 7.74 -0.10 -2.02
C LEU A 79 8.05 -0.76 -0.66
N HIS A 80 9.34 -0.94 -0.33
CA HIS A 80 9.74 -1.34 1.02
C HIS A 80 9.32 -0.29 2.06
N MET A 81 9.57 1.00 1.81
CA MET A 81 9.14 2.10 2.69
C MET A 81 7.62 2.15 2.88
N PHE A 82 6.85 1.84 1.85
CA PHE A 82 5.40 1.70 1.97
C PHE A 82 5.03 0.65 3.02
N PHE A 83 5.60 -0.56 2.94
CA PHE A 83 5.31 -1.63 3.91
C PHE A 83 5.80 -1.27 5.32
N ASP A 84 6.94 -0.59 5.43
CA ASP A 84 7.48 -0.10 6.71
C ASP A 84 6.53 0.89 7.41
N LYS A 85 6.03 1.90 6.69
CA LYS A 85 5.12 2.89 7.29
C LYS A 85 3.72 2.33 7.47
N ALA A 86 3.25 1.50 6.54
CA ALA A 86 1.91 0.92 6.61
C ALA A 86 1.71 0.06 7.85
N ARG A 87 2.69 -0.76 8.27
CA ARG A 87 2.55 -1.58 9.50
C ARG A 87 2.28 -0.73 10.74
N ASP A 88 2.92 0.43 10.86
CA ASP A 88 2.74 1.31 12.02
C ASP A 88 1.44 2.10 11.94
N LEU A 89 1.10 2.62 10.75
CA LEU A 89 -0.16 3.34 10.54
C LEU A 89 -1.38 2.44 10.76
N VAL A 90 -1.35 1.18 10.32
CA VAL A 90 -2.48 0.24 10.48
C VAL A 90 -2.62 -0.26 11.92
N ARG A 91 -1.56 -0.25 12.75
CA ARG A 91 -1.69 -0.56 14.18
C ARG A 91 -2.57 0.44 14.92
N GLN A 92 -2.64 1.68 14.43
CA GLN A 92 -3.37 2.77 15.04
C GLN A 92 -4.64 3.10 14.25
N ARG A 93 -5.52 3.87 14.90
CA ARG A 93 -6.71 4.41 14.23
C ARG A 93 -6.31 5.50 13.26
N LEU A 94 -6.74 5.37 12.00
CA LEU A 94 -6.27 6.27 10.93
C LEU A 94 -7.36 7.25 10.50
N TRP A 95 -7.25 8.48 10.99
CA TRP A 95 -8.12 9.58 10.57
C TRP A 95 -7.71 10.16 9.21
N HIS A 96 -8.67 10.37 8.31
CA HIS A 96 -8.46 11.07 7.05
C HIS A 96 -9.68 11.89 6.64
N GLN A 97 -9.44 13.17 6.34
CA GLN A 97 -10.46 14.16 5.96
C GLN A 97 -11.58 14.30 6.99
N VAL A 98 -12.58 13.43 6.93
CA VAL A 98 -13.85 13.53 7.64
C VAL A 98 -14.16 12.32 8.53
N SER A 99 -13.41 11.22 8.40
CA SER A 99 -13.72 9.97 9.10
C SER A 99 -12.47 9.11 9.33
N TYR A 100 -12.65 8.05 10.12
CA TYR A 100 -11.64 7.01 10.30
C TYR A 100 -11.73 6.02 9.14
N VAL A 101 -10.64 5.89 8.39
CA VAL A 101 -10.61 5.06 7.18
C VAL A 101 -10.65 3.57 7.47
N ASP A 102 -10.49 3.20 8.73
CA ASP A 102 -10.34 1.84 9.21
C ASP A 102 -11.51 1.41 10.12
N ASP A 103 -12.65 2.12 10.07
CA ASP A 103 -13.89 1.76 10.78
C ASP A 103 -14.42 0.36 10.43
N TYR A 104 -14.16 -0.11 9.21
CA TYR A 104 -14.53 -1.46 8.78
C TYR A 104 -13.62 -2.56 9.37
N LEU A 105 -12.47 -2.19 9.93
CA LEU A 105 -11.41 -3.15 10.28
C LEU A 105 -11.54 -3.59 11.74
N SER A 106 -12.01 -4.82 11.94
CA SER A 106 -12.09 -5.44 13.28
C SER A 106 -10.71 -5.55 13.95
N ALA A 107 -10.67 -5.69 15.27
CA ALA A 107 -9.42 -5.87 16.00
C ALA A 107 -8.60 -7.08 15.50
N THR A 108 -9.27 -8.21 15.26
CA THR A 108 -8.64 -9.42 14.68
C THR A 108 -8.17 -9.16 13.25
N GLY A 109 -9.00 -8.53 12.41
CA GLY A 109 -8.63 -8.18 11.03
C GLY A 109 -7.42 -7.24 10.98
N ARG A 110 -7.32 -6.30 11.93
CA ARG A 110 -6.18 -5.40 12.09
C ARG A 110 -4.91 -6.15 12.44
N ALA A 111 -4.96 -7.04 13.45
CA ALA A 111 -3.81 -7.85 13.82
C ALA A 111 -3.30 -8.69 12.65
N GLU A 112 -4.21 -9.30 11.90
CA GLU A 112 -3.89 -10.10 10.71
C GLU A 112 -3.32 -9.28 9.54
N ALA A 113 -3.82 -8.05 9.34
CA ALA A 113 -3.28 -7.11 8.35
C ALA A 113 -1.86 -6.66 8.72
N VAL A 114 -1.63 -6.30 9.98
CA VAL A 114 -0.31 -5.89 10.49
C VAL A 114 0.71 -7.02 10.34
N LYS A 115 0.36 -8.25 10.71
CA LYS A 115 1.25 -9.42 10.55
C LYS A 115 1.68 -9.63 9.09
N ARG A 116 0.76 -9.44 8.14
CA ARG A 116 1.05 -9.54 6.70
C ARG A 116 1.94 -8.39 6.22
N LEU A 117 1.69 -7.17 6.70
CA LEU A 117 2.54 -6.01 6.41
C LEU A 117 3.97 -6.20 6.94
N GLU A 118 4.13 -6.75 8.15
CA GLU A 118 5.44 -7.08 8.73
C GLU A 118 6.19 -8.13 7.90
N THR A 119 5.48 -9.14 7.40
CA THR A 119 6.05 -10.14 6.49
C THR A 119 6.49 -9.50 5.17
N ALA A 120 5.67 -8.63 4.59
CA ALA A 120 5.99 -7.92 3.36
C ALA A 120 7.16 -6.93 3.54
N TYR A 121 7.22 -6.25 4.67
CA TYR A 121 8.34 -5.40 5.08
C TYR A 121 9.67 -6.17 5.12
N SER A 122 9.70 -7.31 5.82
CA SER A 122 10.92 -8.12 5.94
C SER A 122 11.37 -8.67 4.59
N ARG A 123 10.43 -9.17 3.78
CA ARG A 123 10.72 -9.73 2.45
C ARG A 123 11.17 -8.66 1.46
N SER A 124 10.54 -7.49 1.45
CA SER A 124 10.89 -6.39 0.55
C SER A 124 12.29 -5.84 0.84
N LEU A 125 12.66 -5.72 2.12
CA LEU A 125 14.02 -5.34 2.50
C LEU A 125 15.05 -6.35 2.02
N SER A 126 14.77 -7.63 2.25
CA SER A 126 15.64 -8.73 1.84
C SER A 126 15.78 -8.78 0.31
N ALA A 127 14.69 -8.53 -0.42
CA ALA A 127 14.70 -8.50 -1.89
C ALA A 127 15.53 -7.32 -2.41
N TRP A 128 15.38 -6.14 -1.81
CA TRP A 128 16.18 -4.97 -2.15
C TRP A 128 17.68 -5.23 -1.91
N TYR A 129 18.05 -5.79 -0.76
CA TYR A 129 19.44 -6.17 -0.49
C TYR A 129 19.96 -7.26 -1.44
N ALA A 130 19.12 -8.20 -1.86
CA ALA A 130 19.54 -9.22 -2.85
C ALA A 130 19.85 -8.59 -4.22
N THR A 131 19.08 -7.57 -4.64
CA THR A 131 19.31 -6.83 -5.89
C THR A 131 20.51 -5.88 -5.81
N HIS A 132 20.68 -5.16 -4.69
CA HIS A 132 21.68 -4.07 -4.57
C HIS A 132 22.93 -4.45 -3.75
N GLY A 133 22.94 -5.61 -3.10
CA GLY A 133 24.06 -6.12 -2.33
C GLY A 133 25.21 -6.63 -3.21
N SER A 134 26.35 -6.90 -2.57
CA SER A 134 27.60 -7.28 -3.25
C SER A 134 27.51 -8.55 -4.11
N ASN A 135 26.54 -9.44 -3.82
CA ASN A 135 26.41 -10.73 -4.50
C ASN A 135 25.42 -10.68 -5.68
N ASN A 136 24.69 -9.57 -5.89
CA ASN A 136 23.79 -9.33 -7.02
C ASN A 136 22.86 -10.52 -7.34
N ASP A 137 22.24 -11.08 -6.30
CA ASP A 137 21.44 -12.31 -6.36
C ASP A 137 20.00 -12.00 -6.83
N HIS A 138 19.88 -11.69 -8.12
CA HIS A 138 18.61 -11.38 -8.77
C HIS A 138 17.60 -12.52 -8.68
N ALA A 139 18.06 -13.78 -8.67
CA ALA A 139 17.17 -14.94 -8.56
C ALA A 139 16.47 -14.97 -7.20
N THR A 140 17.22 -14.75 -6.12
CA THR A 140 16.64 -14.62 -4.78
C THR A 140 15.72 -13.41 -4.67
N ALA A 141 16.11 -12.26 -5.24
CA ALA A 141 15.27 -11.06 -5.24
C ALA A 141 13.91 -11.29 -5.92
N ILE A 142 13.90 -11.90 -7.11
CA ILE A 142 12.67 -12.24 -7.85
C ILE A 142 11.82 -13.22 -7.03
N GLY A 143 12.45 -14.23 -6.42
CA GLY A 143 11.75 -15.18 -5.55
C GLY A 143 11.04 -14.50 -4.37
N LEU A 144 11.69 -13.53 -3.73
CA LEU A 144 11.11 -12.75 -2.62
C LEU A 144 9.97 -11.84 -3.08
N TRP A 145 10.12 -11.15 -4.21
CA TRP A 145 9.04 -10.32 -4.77
C TRP A 145 7.82 -11.14 -5.20
N ARG A 146 8.02 -12.36 -5.72
CA ARG A 146 6.93 -13.31 -5.98
C ARG A 146 6.19 -13.75 -4.73
N GLN A 147 6.87 -13.92 -3.60
CA GLN A 147 6.18 -14.21 -2.33
C GLN A 147 5.32 -13.03 -1.83
N ILE A 148 5.64 -11.80 -2.26
CA ILE A 148 4.86 -10.59 -1.94
C ILE A 148 3.69 -10.44 -2.89
N PHE A 149 3.90 -10.53 -4.21
CA PHE A 149 2.89 -10.21 -5.23
C PHE A 149 2.25 -11.41 -5.92
N GLY A 150 2.64 -12.62 -5.58
CA GLY A 150 2.19 -13.86 -6.23
C GLY A 150 2.72 -14.01 -7.66
N ASP A 151 2.13 -14.97 -8.38
CA ASP A 151 2.63 -15.43 -9.68
C ASP A 151 2.48 -14.42 -10.83
N ARG A 152 1.78 -13.31 -10.61
CA ARG A 152 1.68 -12.22 -11.60
C ARG A 152 2.94 -11.36 -11.66
N TYR A 153 3.87 -11.52 -10.73
CA TYR A 153 5.17 -10.84 -10.80
C TYR A 153 6.04 -11.49 -11.89
N PRO A 154 6.59 -10.70 -12.84
CA PRO A 154 7.30 -11.24 -13.99
C PRO A 154 8.50 -12.11 -13.58
N ALA A 155 8.73 -13.17 -14.36
CA ALA A 155 9.80 -14.15 -14.12
C ALA A 155 11.20 -13.64 -14.46
N HIS A 156 11.27 -12.62 -15.30
CA HIS A 156 12.49 -12.02 -15.83
C HIS A 156 12.27 -10.50 -15.90
N GLY A 157 13.28 -9.74 -15.51
CA GLY A 157 13.36 -8.28 -15.67
C GLY A 157 14.28 -7.92 -16.82
#